data_AF-A0A7S1VFS2-F1
#
_entry.id   AF-A0A7S1VFS2-F1
#
_cell.length_a   1.000
_cell.length_b   1.000
_cell.length_c   1.000
_cell.angle_alpha   90.00
_cell.angle_beta   90.00
_cell.angle_gamma   90.00
#
_symmetry.space_group_name_H-M   'P 1'
#
loop_
_entity.id
_entity.type
_entity.pdbx_description
1 polymer ?
#
loop_
_entity_poly.entity_id
_entity_poly.type
_entity_poly.pdbx_seq_one_letter_code
_entity_poly.pdbx_strand_id
1 'polypeptide(L)'
;TTTQPWVLQPYNEKDPTLMVPPKFNVTYEDMPALLSKYVCNPLVFDRTSKRRKFDVRTYWFVVTLDPLVVLYHDGYVRASNETYFEGDYLSERAKNMHLMKYDDFKHHHAKHSFEELEDVLNDAASQYNDVLRRPKKKKSTPQYNTPMQHVRNQ
;
A
#
# COMPACT_ATOMS: atom_id res chain seq x y z
N THR A 1 -3.56 -11.22 -18.78
CA THR A 1 -3.42 -9.74 -18.70
C THR A 1 -4.10 -9.30 -17.43
N THR A 2 -3.34 -8.90 -16.41
CA THR A 2 -3.89 -8.43 -15.14
C THR A 2 -4.52 -7.06 -15.39
N THR A 3 -5.85 -6.98 -15.38
CA THR A 3 -6.59 -5.74 -15.59
C THR A 3 -6.43 -4.86 -14.36
N GLN A 4 -5.58 -3.83 -14.47
CA GLN A 4 -5.38 -2.85 -13.40
C GLN A 4 -6.75 -2.26 -12.99
N PRO A 5 -7.06 -2.20 -11.68
CA PRO A 5 -8.30 -1.60 -11.22
C PRO A 5 -8.27 -0.07 -11.31
N TRP A 6 -9.46 0.51 -11.22
CA TRP A 6 -9.70 1.94 -11.24
C TRP A 6 -10.50 2.33 -10.00
N VAL A 7 -10.36 3.57 -9.56
CA VAL A 7 -11.17 4.15 -8.49
C VAL A 7 -12.15 5.12 -9.13
N LEU A 8 -13.44 4.91 -8.91
CA LEU A 8 -14.49 5.83 -9.29
C LEU A 8 -14.90 6.65 -8.06
N GLN A 9 -14.87 7.97 -8.18
CA GLN A 9 -15.36 8.90 -7.17
C GLN A 9 -16.57 9.66 -7.74
N PRO A 10 -17.80 9.32 -7.34
CA PRO A 10 -18.98 10.08 -7.71
C PRO A 10 -18.97 11.47 -7.05
N TYR A 11 -19.54 12.49 -7.72
CA TYR A 11 -19.50 13.87 -7.24
C TYR A 11 -20.24 14.09 -5.91
N ASN A 12 -21.33 13.36 -5.66
CA ASN A 12 -22.18 13.53 -4.46
C ASN A 12 -22.09 12.38 -3.45
N GLU A 13 -21.17 11.42 -3.65
CA GLU A 13 -20.98 10.31 -2.71
C GLU A 13 -19.71 10.50 -1.89
N LYS A 14 -19.78 10.09 -0.61
CA LYS A 14 -18.66 10.23 0.33
C LYS A 14 -17.54 9.23 0.06
N ASP A 15 -17.89 8.01 -0.32
CA ASP A 15 -16.95 6.91 -0.44
C ASP A 15 -16.70 6.52 -1.91
N PRO A 16 -15.43 6.37 -2.32
CA PRO A 16 -15.11 5.87 -3.65
C PRO A 16 -15.55 4.41 -3.83
N THR A 17 -15.66 4.01 -5.10
CA THR A 17 -15.87 2.61 -5.48
C THR A 17 -14.67 2.08 -6.28
N LEU A 18 -14.22 0.86 -5.94
CA LEU A 18 -13.19 0.18 -6.71
C LEU A 18 -13.83 -0.54 -7.91
N MET A 19 -13.27 -0.30 -9.09
CA MET A 19 -13.73 -0.83 -10.36
C MET A 19 -12.68 -1.75 -10.97
N VAL A 20 -13.07 -2.96 -11.39
CA VAL A 20 -12.15 -3.95 -11.97
C VAL A 20 -12.58 -4.30 -13.39
N PRO A 21 -11.77 -4.04 -14.43
CA PRO A 21 -12.09 -4.45 -15.79
C PRO A 21 -12.14 -5.99 -15.93
N PRO A 22 -12.97 -6.53 -16.85
CA PRO A 22 -13.79 -5.85 -17.85
C PRO A 22 -15.19 -5.45 -17.34
N LYS A 23 -15.52 -5.73 -16.07
CA LYS A 23 -16.86 -5.54 -15.49
C LYS A 23 -17.11 -4.08 -15.13
N PHE A 24 -17.02 -3.18 -16.10
CA PHE A 24 -17.57 -1.84 -16.01
C PHE A 24 -19.09 -1.90 -16.21
N ASN A 25 -19.82 -2.60 -15.33
CA ASN A 25 -21.29 -2.50 -15.32
C ASN A 25 -21.65 -1.27 -14.52
N VAL A 26 -21.41 -0.11 -15.13
CA VAL A 26 -21.76 1.17 -14.54
C VAL A 26 -22.75 1.86 -15.46
N THR A 27 -24.02 1.70 -15.11
CA THR A 27 -25.10 2.57 -15.56
C THR A 27 -25.26 3.64 -14.49
N TYR A 28 -24.49 4.73 -14.56
CA TYR A 28 -24.85 5.94 -13.82
C TYR A 28 -25.64 6.81 -14.77
N GLU A 29 -26.89 7.06 -14.40
CA GLU A 29 -27.71 8.12 -14.97
C GLU A 29 -26.99 9.46 -14.66
N ASP A 30 -26.50 10.12 -15.71
CA ASP A 30 -26.16 11.54 -15.87
C ASP A 30 -25.29 12.29 -14.83
N MET A 31 -24.76 11.63 -13.80
CA MET A 31 -23.97 12.30 -12.76
C MET A 31 -22.47 12.31 -13.09
N PRO A 32 -21.79 13.47 -13.00
CA PRO A 32 -20.35 13.55 -13.22
C PRO A 32 -19.59 12.75 -12.15
N ALA A 33 -18.56 12.00 -12.58
CA ALA A 33 -17.69 11.24 -11.70
C ALA A 33 -16.23 11.33 -12.14
N LEU A 34 -15.31 11.27 -11.18
CA LEU A 34 -13.88 11.20 -11.45
C LEU A 34 -13.45 9.73 -11.50
N LEU A 35 -12.84 9.32 -12.61
CA LEU A 35 -12.18 8.03 -12.73
C LEU A 35 -10.67 8.21 -12.59
N SER A 36 -10.07 7.55 -11.61
CA SER A 36 -8.63 7.58 -11.35
C SER A 36 -8.03 6.18 -11.41
N LYS A 37 -6.77 6.08 -11.83
CA LYS A 37 -6.04 4.82 -11.78
C LYS A 37 -5.85 4.41 -10.32
N TYR A 38 -6.13 3.15 -10.01
CA TYR A 38 -5.81 2.62 -8.68
C TYR A 38 -4.29 2.52 -8.52
N VAL A 39 -3.79 2.94 -7.35
CA VAL A 39 -2.38 2.83 -6.98
C VAL A 39 -2.08 1.39 -6.55
N CYS A 40 -1.51 0.63 -7.47
CA CYS A 40 -0.96 -0.70 -7.24
C CYS A 40 0.33 -0.64 -6.43
N ASN A 41 0.64 -1.74 -5.72
CA ASN A 41 1.80 -1.87 -4.83
C ASN A 41 2.05 -0.65 -3.91
N PRO A 42 1.05 -0.23 -3.10
CA PRO A 42 1.20 0.89 -2.19
C PRO A 42 2.21 0.54 -1.10
N LEU A 43 2.83 1.57 -0.53
CA LEU A 43 3.48 1.41 0.77
C LEU A 43 2.44 0.98 1.80
N VAL A 44 2.80 0.00 2.63
CA VAL A 44 1.92 -0.55 3.67
C VAL A 44 2.45 -0.17 5.04
N PHE A 45 1.53 0.12 5.95
CA PHE A 45 1.81 0.38 7.35
C PHE A 45 1.94 -0.98 8.05
N ASP A 46 3.14 -1.31 8.53
CA ASP A 46 3.50 -2.62 9.06
C ASP A 46 4.05 -2.50 10.49
N ARG A 47 3.18 -2.06 11.41
CA ARG A 47 3.50 -1.91 12.84
C ARG A 47 2.76 -2.89 13.74
N THR A 48 1.63 -3.41 13.26
CA THR A 48 0.84 -4.44 13.94
C THR A 48 1.09 -5.79 13.27
N SER A 49 0.44 -6.86 13.72
CA SER A 49 0.45 -8.16 13.02
C SER A 49 -0.19 -8.15 11.62
N LYS A 50 -0.55 -6.96 11.09
CA LYS A 50 -1.20 -6.76 9.80
C LYS A 50 -0.47 -5.70 8.98
N ARG A 51 -0.12 -6.05 7.75
CA ARG A 51 0.32 -5.12 6.69
C ARG A 51 -0.90 -4.42 6.11
N ARG A 52 -1.09 -3.12 6.37
CA ARG A 52 -2.32 -2.40 6.01
C ARG A 52 -2.04 -1.27 5.03
N LYS A 53 -2.94 -1.03 4.08
CA LYS A 53 -2.83 0.16 3.22
C LYS A 53 -3.08 1.39 4.10
N PHE A 54 -2.48 2.53 3.78
CA PHE A 54 -2.78 3.77 4.50
C PHE A 54 -2.76 4.99 3.59
N ASP A 55 -3.33 6.07 4.10
CA ASP A 55 -3.09 7.43 3.62
C ASP A 55 -2.71 8.34 4.79
N VAL A 56 -2.18 9.53 4.47
CA VAL A 56 -1.77 10.52 5.45
C VAL A 56 -2.71 11.72 5.38
N ARG A 57 -3.34 12.05 6.50
CA ARG A 57 -4.07 13.31 6.65
C ARG A 57 -3.12 14.36 7.22
N THR A 58 -3.00 15.48 6.54
CA THR A 58 -2.31 16.68 7.04
C THR A 58 -3.31 17.82 7.16
N TYR A 59 -2.99 18.84 7.95
CA TYR A 59 -3.82 20.03 8.11
C TYR A 59 -3.06 21.27 7.65
N TRP A 60 -3.67 22.03 6.75
CA TRP A 60 -3.16 23.32 6.31
C TRP A 60 -4.13 24.41 6.75
N PHE A 61 -3.60 25.50 7.31
CA PHE A 61 -4.36 26.69 7.67
C PHE A 61 -3.90 27.87 6.81
N VAL A 62 -4.78 28.36 5.95
CA VAL A 62 -4.51 29.50 5.07
C VAL A 62 -4.81 30.78 5.85
N VAL A 63 -3.77 31.55 6.18
CA VAL A 63 -3.86 32.77 6.99
C VAL A 63 -4.24 33.97 6.13
N THR A 64 -3.60 34.09 4.97
CA THR A 64 -3.85 35.14 3.98
C THR A 64 -3.52 34.61 2.59
N LEU A 65 -4.14 35.18 1.57
CA LEU A 65 -3.90 34.86 0.16
C LEU A 65 -2.99 35.89 -0.53
N ASP A 66 -2.83 37.07 0.07
CA ASP A 66 -1.99 38.16 -0.45
C ASP A 66 -1.29 38.92 0.69
N PRO A 67 -0.01 38.60 1.00
CA PRO A 67 0.76 37.50 0.39
C PRO A 67 0.19 36.14 0.80
N LEU A 68 0.40 35.08 -0.01
CA LEU A 68 -0.01 33.73 0.38
C LEU A 68 0.78 33.26 1.61
N VAL A 69 0.08 33.04 2.73
CA VAL A 69 0.65 32.46 3.96
C VAL A 69 -0.17 31.24 4.36
N VAL A 70 0.49 30.09 4.43
CA VAL A 70 -0.12 28.80 4.80
C VAL A 70 0.69 28.18 5.94
N LEU A 71 0.01 27.81 7.02
CA LEU A 71 0.60 27.11 8.16
C LEU A 71 0.32 25.61 8.04
N TYR A 72 1.35 24.79 8.25
CA TYR A 72 1.26 23.34 8.24
C TYR A 72 1.13 22.80 9.67
N HIS A 73 0.33 21.75 9.83
CA HIS A 73 0.26 20.96 11.05
C HIS A 73 0.15 19.48 10.71
N ASP A 74 0.91 18.64 11.42
CA ASP A 74 0.82 17.19 11.32
C ASP A 74 -0.60 16.74 11.66
N GLY A 75 -1.19 15.92 10.80
CA GLY A 75 -2.46 15.31 11.13
C GLY A 75 -2.23 13.93 11.73
N TYR A 76 -2.61 12.91 10.97
CA TYR A 76 -2.48 11.53 11.40
C TYR A 76 -2.47 10.60 10.18
N VAL A 77 -1.97 9.40 10.40
CA VAL A 77 -2.02 8.31 9.43
C VAL A 77 -3.32 7.54 9.58
N ARG A 78 -3.91 7.19 8.43
CA ARG A 78 -5.18 6.49 8.30
C ARG A 78 -4.94 5.14 7.67
N ALA A 79 -4.95 4.08 8.47
CA ALA A 79 -4.73 2.71 8.00
C ALA A 79 -6.05 1.99 7.74
N SER A 80 -6.08 1.08 6.76
CA SER A 80 -7.22 0.21 6.50
C SER A 80 -7.56 -0.65 7.72
N ASN A 81 -8.76 -1.22 7.73
CA ASN A 81 -9.15 -2.19 8.77
C ASN A 81 -8.68 -3.61 8.45
N GLU A 82 -8.45 -3.91 7.17
CA GLU A 82 -8.00 -5.21 6.69
C GLU A 82 -6.53 -5.23 6.23
N THR A 83 -5.94 -6.42 6.29
CA THR A 83 -4.58 -6.69 5.77
C THR A 83 -4.59 -6.55 4.26
N TYR A 84 -3.72 -5.72 3.72
CA TYR A 84 -3.60 -5.45 2.29
C TYR A 84 -3.16 -6.69 1.50
N PHE A 85 -3.94 -7.02 0.48
CA PHE A 85 -3.61 -8.05 -0.51
C PHE A 85 -4.02 -7.60 -1.91
N GLU A 86 -3.04 -7.37 -2.78
CA GLU A 86 -3.28 -6.83 -4.12
C GLU A 86 -4.04 -7.78 -5.06
N GLY A 87 -4.11 -9.08 -4.75
CA GLY A 87 -4.81 -10.05 -5.59
C GLY A 87 -6.33 -10.07 -5.41
N ASP A 88 -6.90 -9.33 -4.46
CA ASP A 88 -8.32 -9.41 -4.11
C ASP A 88 -9.02 -8.04 -4.16
N TYR A 89 -9.54 -7.72 -5.33
CA TYR A 89 -10.27 -6.46 -5.58
C TYR A 89 -11.80 -6.61 -5.54
N LEU A 90 -12.32 -7.83 -5.40
CA LEU A 90 -13.73 -8.14 -5.62
C LEU A 90 -14.44 -8.72 -4.40
N SER A 91 -13.72 -9.19 -3.38
CA SER A 91 -14.36 -9.69 -2.17
C SER A 91 -15.06 -8.57 -1.40
N GLU A 92 -16.00 -8.93 -0.52
CA GLU A 92 -16.60 -7.96 0.40
C GLU A 92 -15.55 -7.31 1.32
N ARG A 93 -14.43 -8.00 1.58
CA ARG A 93 -13.31 -7.47 2.36
C ARG A 93 -12.48 -6.45 1.58
N ALA A 94 -12.43 -6.57 0.25
CA ALA A 94 -11.67 -5.69 -0.64
C ALA A 94 -11.98 -4.20 -0.38
N LYS A 95 -13.24 -3.87 -0.09
CA LYS A 95 -13.69 -2.51 0.22
C LYS A 95 -12.99 -1.93 1.46
N ASN A 96 -12.73 -2.73 2.49
CA ASN A 96 -12.10 -2.31 3.75
C ASN A 96 -10.57 -2.49 3.73
N MET A 97 -10.02 -2.97 2.62
CA MET A 97 -8.61 -3.26 2.40
C MET A 97 -7.96 -2.25 1.45
N HIS A 98 -8.68 -1.84 0.41
CA HIS A 98 -8.17 -1.00 -0.67
C HIS A 98 -8.55 0.47 -0.55
N LEU A 99 -9.66 0.78 0.11
CA LEU A 99 -10.22 2.13 0.22
C LEU A 99 -10.31 2.52 1.69
N MET A 100 -10.00 3.77 1.99
CA MET A 100 -10.17 4.34 3.32
C MET A 100 -11.55 4.97 3.40
N LYS A 101 -12.48 4.35 4.14
CA LYS A 101 -13.82 4.91 4.30
C LYS A 101 -13.88 5.89 5.45
N TYR A 102 -14.84 6.79 5.39
CA TYR A 102 -15.07 7.73 6.48
C TYR A 102 -15.43 7.02 7.80
N ASP A 103 -16.22 5.95 7.74
CA ASP A 103 -16.68 5.24 8.96
C ASP A 103 -15.59 4.39 9.62
N ASP A 104 -14.53 4.00 8.89
CA ASP A 104 -13.40 3.26 9.46
C ASP A 104 -12.69 4.05 10.57
N PHE A 105 -12.85 5.38 10.59
CA PHE A 105 -12.30 6.31 11.58
C PHE A 105 -12.91 6.24 12.97
N LYS A 106 -14.07 5.59 13.12
CA LYS A 106 -14.71 5.42 14.43
C LYS A 106 -13.94 4.44 15.33
N HIS A 107 -13.03 3.65 14.76
CA HIS A 107 -12.20 2.71 15.49
C HIS A 107 -10.80 3.26 15.71
N HIS A 108 -10.41 3.45 16.99
CA HIS A 108 -9.11 4.01 17.37
C HIS A 108 -7.89 3.28 16.77
N HIS A 109 -8.02 2.01 16.38
CA HIS A 109 -6.94 1.18 15.82
C HIS A 109 -6.56 1.49 14.36
N ALA A 110 -7.34 2.33 13.66
CA ALA A 110 -7.07 2.75 12.29
C ALA A 110 -6.30 4.08 12.22
N LYS A 111 -6.09 4.75 13.35
CA LYS A 111 -5.47 6.07 13.44
C LYS A 111 -4.08 5.97 14.09
N HIS A 112 -3.08 6.51 13.42
CA HIS A 112 -1.68 6.48 13.87
C HIS A 112 -1.06 7.89 13.87
N SER A 113 -0.09 8.14 14.74
CA SER A 113 0.63 9.44 14.75
C SER A 113 1.70 9.50 13.66
N PHE A 114 2.24 10.70 13.42
CA PHE A 114 3.38 10.87 12.53
C PHE A 114 4.66 10.27 13.11
N GLU A 115 4.84 10.28 14.43
CA GLU A 115 5.98 9.61 15.07
C GLU A 115 5.91 8.10 14.83
N GLU A 116 4.71 7.51 14.95
CA GLU A 116 4.52 6.09 14.65
C GLU A 116 4.79 5.75 13.18
N LEU A 117 4.51 6.69 12.26
CA LEU A 117 4.87 6.54 10.85
C LEU A 117 6.38 6.62 10.65
N GLU A 118 7.05 7.56 11.29
CA GLU A 118 8.49 7.72 11.25
C GLU A 118 9.21 6.44 11.74
N ASP A 119 8.76 5.86 12.85
CA ASP A 119 9.23 4.57 13.36
C ASP A 119 9.16 3.49 12.27
N VAL A 120 7.99 3.33 11.65
CA VAL A 120 7.75 2.31 10.60
C VAL A 120 8.66 2.51 9.40
N LEU A 121 8.86 3.75 8.97
CA LEU A 121 9.73 4.07 7.84
C LEU A 121 11.19 3.77 8.16
N ASN A 122 11.65 4.12 9.36
CA ASN A 122 13.01 3.88 9.81
C ASN A 122 13.30 2.38 10.00
N ASP A 123 12.33 1.62 10.53
CA ASP A 123 12.41 0.17 10.66
C ASP A 123 12.51 -0.50 9.29
N ALA A 124 11.65 -0.11 8.35
CA ALA A 124 11.67 -0.64 6.98
C ALA A 124 13.00 -0.34 6.27
N ALA A 125 13.54 0.87 6.45
CA ALA A 125 14.84 1.26 5.89
C ALA A 125 15.98 0.43 6.50
N SER A 126 15.95 0.20 7.82
CA SER A 126 16.95 -0.60 8.53
C SER A 126 16.96 -2.06 8.05
N GLN A 127 15.79 -2.69 7.95
CA GLN A 127 15.65 -4.05 7.43
C GLN A 127 16.16 -4.18 5.99
N TYR A 128 15.86 -3.19 5.14
CA TYR A 128 16.36 -3.17 3.76
C TYR A 128 17.89 -3.09 3.70
N ASN A 129 18.48 -2.22 4.52
CA ASN A 129 19.94 -2.07 4.60
C ASN A 129 20.63 -3.35 5.09
N ASP A 130 20.02 -4.06 6.04
CA ASP A 130 20.53 -5.36 6.50
C ASP A 130 20.51 -6.41 5.38
N VAL A 131 19.45 -6.44 4.57
CA VAL A 131 19.38 -7.34 3.40
C VAL A 131 20.49 -7.04 2.39
N LEU A 132 20.78 -5.76 2.12
CA LEU A 132 21.87 -5.37 1.22
C LEU A 132 23.26 -5.73 1.77
N ARG A 133 23.44 -5.65 3.10
CA ARG A 133 24.69 -5.97 3.78
C ARG A 133 24.95 -7.47 3.94
N ARG A 134 23.91 -8.32 3.81
CA ARG A 134 24.09 -9.77 3.90
C ARG A 134 25.05 -10.26 2.79
N PRO A 135 26.14 -10.97 3.14
CA PRO A 135 27.04 -11.52 2.14
C PRO A 135 26.25 -12.48 1.24
N LYS A 136 26.24 -12.22 -0.07
CA LYS A 136 25.64 -13.12 -1.05
C LYS A 136 26.29 -14.49 -0.86
N LYS A 137 25.52 -15.49 -0.41
CA LYS A 137 25.96 -16.89 -0.40
C LYS A 137 26.48 -17.21 -1.80
N LYS A 138 27.78 -17.48 -1.94
CA LYS A 138 28.33 -18.01 -3.19
C LYS A 138 27.50 -19.24 -3.51
N LYS A 139 26.80 -19.24 -4.64
CA LYS A 139 26.17 -20.45 -5.16
C LYS A 139 27.28 -21.50 -5.23
N SER A 140 27.16 -22.57 -4.46
CA SER A 140 28.04 -23.72 -4.62
C SER A 140 27.84 -24.19 -6.05
N THR A 141 28.88 -24.04 -6.87
CA THR A 141 28.95 -24.71 -8.17
C THR A 141 28.71 -26.20 -7.90
N PRO A 142 27.81 -26.86 -8.65
CA PRO A 142 27.69 -28.31 -8.53
C PRO A 142 29.06 -28.92 -8.77
N GLN A 143 29.54 -29.71 -7.82
CA GLN A 143 30.74 -30.52 -8.00
C GLN A 143 30.44 -31.50 -9.13
N TYR A 144 30.92 -31.19 -10.34
CA TYR A 144 31.02 -32.20 -11.38
C TYR A 144 32.08 -33.20 -10.91
N ASN A 145 31.67 -34.45 -10.72
CA ASN A 145 32.59 -35.56 -10.49
C ASN A 145 33.56 -35.60 -11.68
N THR A 146 34.83 -35.25 -11.45
CA THR A 146 35.87 -35.43 -12.45
C THR A 146 36.07 -36.93 -12.68
N PRO A 147 36.21 -37.40 -13.93
CA PRO A 147 36.30 -38.84 -14.28
C PRO A 147 37.51 -39.59 -13.68
N MET A 148 38.40 -38.90 -12.98
CA MET A 148 39.67 -39.44 -12.46
C MET A 148 39.54 -40.22 -11.15
N GLN A 149 38.35 -40.31 -10.54
CA GLN A 149 38.18 -41.04 -9.27
C GLN A 149 37.99 -42.56 -9.39
N HIS A 150 37.92 -43.12 -10.61
CA HIS A 150 37.74 -44.58 -10.79
C HIS A 150 39.04 -45.40 -10.92
N VAL A 151 40.24 -44.80 -10.86
CA VAL A 151 41.51 -45.51 -11.11
C VAL A 151 42.32 -45.79 -9.83
N ARG A 152 41.72 -45.72 -8.64
CA ARG A 152 42.44 -45.99 -7.37
C ARG A 152 42.07 -47.27 -6.64
N ASN A 153 41.06 -48.01 -7.09
CA ASN A 153 40.62 -49.26 -6.42
C ASN A 153 40.48 -50.42 -7.41
N GLN A 154 41.53 -50.72 -8.19
CA GLN A 154 41.71 -52.02 -8.84
C GLN A 154 43.16 -52.47 -8.70
#